data_AF-A0ABD2NF69-F1
#
_entry.id   AF-A0ABD2NF69-F1
#
_cell.length_a   1.000
_cell.length_b   1.000
_cell.length_c   1.000
_cell.angle_alpha   90.00
_cell.angle_beta   90.00
_cell.angle_gamma   90.00
#
_symmetry.space_group_name_H-M   'P 1'
#
loop_
_entity.id
_entity.type
_entity.pdbx_description
1 polymer ?
#
loop_
_entity_poly.entity_id
_entity_poly.type
_entity_poly.pdbx_seq_one_letter_code
_entity_poly.pdbx_strand_id
1 'polypeptide(L)'
;MTAVFLLGLDGRFVSPITYPTVCQAKTWLLTIGFTLSFGAMFSKVWRVHRLTTKAKSDPKVRMKKVQPWKLYSMVSGLLVIDFVIMIAWQLQDPLQRRVELFPLEDPEDAMDDSKIRPELEHCESRNNNVWLAVVCAYKGLVLIELPHKINGYSTQHPNTTCFPSNRNKVTFGYLFNVRASHASSI
;
A
#
# COMPACT_ATOMS: atom_id res chain seq x y z
N MET A 1 -10.49 0.74 4.43
CA MET A 1 -11.35 0.89 5.62
C MET A 1 -11.32 -0.38 6.47
N THR A 2 -11.54 -1.57 5.91
CA THR A 2 -11.49 -2.86 6.64
C THR A 2 -10.16 -3.18 7.33
N ALA A 3 -9.01 -2.85 6.71
CA ALA A 3 -7.69 -3.06 7.33
C ALA A 3 -7.52 -2.27 8.64
N VAL A 4 -8.08 -1.06 8.74
CA VAL A 4 -7.93 -0.18 9.92
C VAL A 4 -8.66 -0.76 11.14
N PHE A 5 -9.82 -1.38 10.92
CA PHE A 5 -10.56 -2.04 12.01
C PHE A 5 -9.80 -3.26 12.56
N LEU A 6 -9.13 -4.03 11.70
CA LEU A 6 -8.29 -5.15 12.12
C LEU A 6 -6.97 -4.71 12.76
N LEU A 7 -6.49 -3.50 12.44
CA LEU A 7 -5.35 -2.90 13.11
C LEU A 7 -5.69 -2.39 14.52
N GLY A 8 -6.95 -2.00 14.76
CA GLY A 8 -7.43 -1.52 16.07
C GLY A 8 -8.03 -2.61 16.97
N LEU A 9 -8.18 -3.84 16.47
CA LEU A 9 -8.53 -5.02 17.27
C LEU A 9 -7.27 -5.46 18.04
N ASP A 10 -6.98 -4.77 19.13
CA ASP A 10 -5.89 -5.08 20.05
C ASP A 10 -6.23 -6.30 20.92
N GLY A 11 -5.21 -6.98 21.44
CA GLY A 11 -5.30 -8.33 22.02
C GLY A 11 -6.27 -8.52 23.19
N ARG A 12 -6.79 -7.42 23.77
CA ARG A 12 -7.83 -7.44 24.80
C ARG A 12 -9.17 -8.02 24.33
N PHE A 13 -9.50 -7.95 23.03
CA PHE A 13 -10.78 -8.43 22.51
C PHE A 13 -10.69 -9.78 21.78
N VAL A 14 -9.48 -10.22 21.42
CA VAL A 14 -9.29 -11.39 20.55
C VAL A 14 -8.72 -12.56 21.34
N SER A 15 -9.39 -13.71 21.23
CA SER A 15 -8.94 -14.94 21.91
C SER A 15 -7.54 -15.35 21.42
N PRO A 16 -6.66 -15.86 22.30
CA PRO A 16 -5.30 -16.28 21.94
C PRO A 16 -5.26 -17.33 20.82
N ILE A 17 -6.34 -18.11 20.64
CA ILE A 17 -6.46 -19.12 19.59
C ILE A 17 -6.67 -18.49 18.21
N THR A 18 -7.37 -17.35 18.13
CA THR A 18 -7.70 -16.67 16.86
C THR A 18 -6.65 -15.63 16.46
N TYR A 19 -5.80 -15.23 17.41
CA TYR A 19 -4.72 -14.26 17.22
C TYR A 19 -3.84 -14.50 15.97
N PRO A 20 -3.30 -15.70 15.71
CA PRO A 20 -2.45 -15.94 14.54
C PRO A 20 -3.19 -15.69 13.22
N THR A 21 -4.47 -16.09 13.14
CA THR A 21 -5.31 -15.88 11.95
C THR A 21 -5.54 -14.38 11.69
N VAL A 22 -5.75 -13.60 12.74
CA VAL A 22 -5.93 -12.13 12.64
C VAL A 22 -4.65 -11.47 12.12
N CYS A 23 -3.50 -11.93 12.58
CA CYS A 23 -2.21 -11.43 12.12
C CYS A 23 -1.95 -11.72 10.65
N GLN A 24 -2.31 -12.91 10.18
CA GLN A 24 -2.25 -13.24 8.75
C GLN A 24 -3.21 -12.35 7.95
N ALA A 25 -4.46 -12.22 8.40
CA ALA A 25 -5.46 -11.40 7.73
C ALA A 25 -5.02 -9.92 7.60
N LYS A 26 -4.36 -9.37 8.62
CA LYS A 26 -3.77 -8.03 8.60
C LYS A 26 -2.76 -7.88 7.46
N THR A 27 -1.79 -8.79 7.35
CA THR A 27 -0.79 -8.75 6.28
C THR A 27 -1.42 -8.88 4.90
N TRP A 28 -2.39 -9.78 4.72
CA TRP A 28 -3.12 -9.95 3.46
C TRP A 28 -3.90 -8.70 3.05
N LEU A 29 -4.60 -8.07 4.00
CA LEU A 29 -5.36 -6.86 3.71
C LEU A 29 -4.45 -5.67 3.37
N LEU A 30 -3.28 -5.57 4.00
CA LEU A 30 -2.30 -4.53 3.68
C LEU A 30 -1.74 -4.71 2.26
N THR A 31 -1.35 -5.93 1.88
CA THR A 31 -0.78 -6.21 0.56
C THR A 31 -1.79 -6.03 -0.57
N ILE A 32 -3.01 -6.55 -0.40
CA ILE A 32 -4.12 -6.42 -1.35
C ILE A 32 -4.57 -4.95 -1.45
N GLY A 33 -4.73 -4.26 -0.30
CA GLY A 33 -5.15 -2.87 -0.26
C GLY A 33 -4.19 -1.93 -0.99
N PHE A 34 -2.89 -2.19 -0.87
CA PHE A 34 -1.87 -1.49 -1.65
C PHE A 34 -2.05 -1.70 -3.16
N THR A 35 -2.23 -2.94 -3.61
CA THR A 35 -2.36 -3.26 -5.05
C THR A 35 -3.63 -2.69 -5.66
N LEU A 36 -4.75 -2.69 -4.92
CA LEU A 36 -5.98 -2.02 -5.35
C LEU A 36 -5.76 -0.50 -5.49
N SER A 37 -5.08 0.12 -4.53
CA SER A 37 -4.77 1.55 -4.56
C SER A 37 -3.86 1.90 -5.76
N PHE A 38 -2.87 1.06 -6.04
CA PHE A 38 -2.01 1.17 -7.21
C PHE A 38 -2.80 1.04 -8.51
N GLY A 39 -3.66 0.01 -8.63
CA GLY A 39 -4.56 -0.17 -9.78
C GLY A 39 -5.49 1.02 -10.05
N ALA A 40 -5.97 1.70 -8.99
CA ALA A 40 -6.74 2.93 -9.12
C ALA A 40 -5.92 4.09 -9.67
N MET A 41 -4.63 4.19 -9.32
CA MET A 41 -3.70 5.18 -9.90
C MET A 41 -3.48 4.95 -11.40
N PHE A 42 -3.27 3.70 -11.85
CA PHE A 42 -3.19 3.41 -13.30
C PHE A 42 -4.48 3.76 -14.03
N SER A 43 -5.63 3.49 -13.42
CA SER A 43 -6.92 3.85 -13.99
C SER A 43 -7.02 5.34 -14.26
N LYS A 44 -6.51 6.18 -13.36
CA LYS A 44 -6.46 7.64 -13.55
C LYS A 44 -5.47 8.04 -14.66
N VAL A 45 -4.24 7.53 -14.64
CA VAL A 45 -3.20 7.80 -15.65
C VAL A 45 -3.68 7.41 -17.05
N TRP A 46 -4.29 6.23 -17.18
CA TRP A 46 -4.83 5.73 -18.43
C TRP A 46 -5.96 6.61 -18.99
N ARG A 47 -6.84 7.14 -18.13
CA ARG A 47 -7.89 8.08 -18.57
C ARG A 47 -7.29 9.37 -19.15
N VAL A 48 -6.26 9.93 -18.51
CA VAL A 48 -5.56 11.13 -18.99
C VAL A 48 -4.91 10.84 -20.34
N HIS A 49 -4.18 9.73 -20.47
CA HIS A 49 -3.58 9.32 -21.73
C HIS A 49 -4.61 9.26 -22.85
N ARG A 50 -5.78 8.68 -22.58
CA ARG A 50 -6.83 8.58 -23.59
C ARG A 50 -7.37 9.93 -24.01
N LEU A 51 -7.61 10.85 -23.07
CA LEU A 51 -8.12 12.19 -23.37
C LEU A 51 -7.14 12.97 -24.26
N THR A 52 -5.83 12.90 -23.99
CA THR A 52 -4.80 13.60 -24.77
C THR A 52 -4.59 12.98 -26.16
N THR A 53 -4.55 11.65 -26.28
CA THR A 53 -4.37 10.98 -27.58
C THR A 53 -5.61 11.11 -28.48
N LYS A 54 -6.82 11.18 -27.89
CA LYS A 54 -8.08 11.38 -28.62
C LYS A 54 -8.26 12.81 -29.16
N ALA A 55 -7.52 13.79 -28.66
CA ALA A 55 -7.52 15.15 -29.21
C ALA A 55 -6.74 15.26 -30.53
N LYS A 56 -5.81 14.34 -30.82
CA LYS A 56 -4.97 14.35 -32.03
C LYS A 56 -5.43 13.42 -33.16
N SER A 57 -6.38 12.51 -32.91
CA SER A 57 -6.82 11.50 -33.89
C SER A 57 -8.34 11.47 -34.05
N ASP A 58 -8.79 12.14 -35.11
CA ASP A 58 -10.08 12.05 -35.82
C ASP A 58 -11.38 11.78 -35.02
N PRO A 59 -12.37 12.72 -35.02
CA PRO A 59 -13.62 12.61 -34.28
C PRO A 59 -14.54 11.45 -34.69
N LYS A 60 -14.21 10.68 -35.75
CA LYS A 60 -15.04 9.57 -36.26
C LYS A 60 -14.89 8.26 -35.48
N VAL A 61 -13.84 8.08 -34.68
CA VAL A 61 -13.63 6.88 -33.83
C VAL A 61 -14.10 7.13 -32.39
N ARG A 62 -15.32 7.66 -32.24
CA ARG A 62 -15.94 7.99 -30.94
C ARG A 62 -16.15 6.77 -30.04
N MET A 63 -16.24 5.56 -30.60
CA MET A 63 -16.76 4.38 -29.89
C MET A 63 -15.94 3.09 -30.04
N LYS A 64 -14.62 3.13 -30.26
CA LYS A 64 -13.82 1.94 -29.94
C LYS A 64 -13.84 1.77 -28.42
N LYS A 65 -14.80 0.96 -27.95
CA LYS A 65 -14.94 0.43 -26.58
C LYS A 65 -13.56 -0.06 -26.19
N VAL A 66 -12.80 0.78 -25.49
CA VAL A 66 -11.52 0.35 -24.95
C VAL A 66 -11.89 -0.78 -24.02
N GLN A 67 -11.41 -1.98 -24.31
CA GLN A 67 -11.73 -3.11 -23.48
C GLN A 67 -11.15 -2.84 -22.09
N PRO A 68 -12.01 -2.62 -21.06
CA PRO A 68 -11.53 -2.43 -19.69
C PRO A 68 -10.69 -3.63 -19.24
N TRP A 69 -10.87 -4.77 -19.92
CA TRP A 69 -10.07 -5.98 -19.84
C TRP A 69 -8.56 -5.76 -19.71
N LYS A 70 -7.94 -4.84 -20.46
CA LYS A 70 -6.47 -4.66 -20.37
C LYS A 70 -6.02 -4.14 -19.01
N LEU A 71 -6.76 -3.21 -18.42
CA LEU A 71 -6.46 -2.70 -17.07
C LEU A 71 -6.77 -3.75 -16.01
N TYR A 72 -7.93 -4.40 -16.12
CA TYR A 72 -8.33 -5.46 -15.19
C TYR A 72 -7.35 -6.63 -15.22
N SER A 73 -6.85 -7.02 -16.39
CA SER A 73 -5.86 -8.09 -16.56
C SER A 73 -4.52 -7.74 -15.90
N MET A 74 -4.05 -6.49 -16.02
CA MET A 74 -2.82 -6.06 -15.36
C MET A 74 -2.95 -6.05 -13.83
N VAL A 75 -4.04 -5.48 -13.30
CA VAL A 75 -4.30 -5.47 -11.85
C VAL A 75 -4.49 -6.89 -11.31
N SER A 76 -5.18 -7.75 -12.07
CA SER A 76 -5.34 -9.17 -11.73
C SER A 76 -4.00 -9.89 -11.68
N GLY A 77 -3.08 -9.62 -12.62
CA GLY A 77 -1.74 -10.21 -12.62
C GLY A 77 -0.95 -9.85 -11.35
N LEU A 78 -0.96 -8.58 -10.95
CA LEU A 78 -0.30 -8.12 -9.72
C LEU A 78 -0.91 -8.75 -8.46
N LEU A 79 -2.24 -8.88 -8.42
CA LEU A 79 -2.92 -9.56 -7.32
C LEU A 79 -2.57 -11.05 -7.26
N VAL A 80 -2.45 -11.75 -8.39
CA VAL A 80 -2.03 -13.16 -8.40
C VAL A 80 -0.62 -13.31 -7.83
N ILE A 81 0.30 -12.42 -8.20
CA ILE A 81 1.66 -12.42 -7.63
C ILE A 81 1.61 -12.20 -6.12
N ASP A 82 0.81 -11.24 -5.64
CA ASP A 82 0.63 -11.01 -4.20
C ASP A 82 0.10 -12.26 -3.49
N PHE A 83 -0.92 -12.92 -4.04
CA PHE A 83 -1.48 -14.15 -3.48
C PHE A 83 -0.43 -15.27 -3.43
N VAL A 84 0.38 -15.44 -4.48
CA VAL A 84 1.44 -16.46 -4.51
C VAL A 84 2.47 -16.19 -3.42
N ILE A 85 2.94 -14.95 -3.26
CA ILE A 85 3.91 -14.58 -2.21
C ILE A 85 3.30 -14.81 -0.82
N MET A 86 2.04 -14.42 -0.62
CA MET A 86 1.36 -14.62 0.67
C MET A 86 1.16 -16.09 1.00
N ILE A 87 0.72 -16.91 0.02
CA ILE A 87 0.56 -18.36 0.22
C ILE A 87 1.90 -19.01 0.51
N ALA A 88 2.96 -18.67 -0.23
CA ALA A 88 4.31 -19.18 0.02
C ALA A 88 4.78 -18.86 1.45
N TRP A 89 4.52 -17.64 1.93
CA TRP A 89 4.82 -17.24 3.30
C TRP A 89 4.02 -18.09 4.30
N GLN A 90 2.70 -18.28 4.07
CA GLN A 90 1.87 -19.08 4.99
C GLN A 90 2.30 -20.55 5.08
N LEU A 91 2.73 -21.14 3.96
CA LEU A 91 3.15 -22.54 3.91
C LEU A 91 4.51 -22.76 4.58
N GLN A 92 5.44 -21.82 4.40
CA GLN A 92 6.81 -21.97 4.90
C GLN A 92 7.00 -21.46 6.34
N ASP A 93 6.32 -20.37 6.70
CA ASP A 93 6.55 -19.64 7.96
C ASP A 93 5.27 -18.94 8.43
N PRO A 94 4.30 -19.68 9.01
CA PRO A 94 3.07 -19.11 9.53
C PRO A 94 3.36 -18.15 10.69
N LEU A 95 2.71 -16.98 10.69
CA LEU A 95 2.84 -16.01 11.78
C LEU A 95 2.34 -16.61 13.10
N GLN A 96 3.19 -16.57 14.12
CA GLN A 96 2.87 -17.02 15.47
C GLN A 96 2.76 -15.81 16.41
N ARG A 97 1.95 -15.97 17.47
CA ARG A 97 1.88 -14.99 18.55
C ARG A 97 3.12 -15.12 19.45
N ARG A 98 3.81 -14.01 19.67
CA ARG A 98 4.90 -13.83 20.63
C ARG A 98 4.49 -12.79 21.66
N VAL A 99 4.88 -13.01 22.91
CA VAL A 99 4.61 -12.09 24.03
C VAL A 99 5.96 -11.67 24.58
N GLU A 100 6.28 -10.39 24.42
CA GLU A 100 7.48 -9.80 24.99
C GLU A 100 7.13 -9.20 26.35
N LEU A 101 7.93 -9.56 27.36
CA LEU A 101 7.79 -9.09 28.73
C LEU A 101 8.75 -7.92 28.93
N PHE A 102 8.20 -6.73 29.17
CA PHE A 102 9.01 -5.57 29.48
C PHE A 102 9.40 -5.54 30.97
N PRO A 103 10.48 -4.80 31.34
CA PRO A 103 10.84 -4.60 32.74
C PRO A 103 9.69 -4.00 33.53
N LEU A 104 9.63 -4.31 34.83
CA LEU A 104 8.58 -3.80 35.69
C LEU A 104 8.68 -2.27 35.76
N GLU A 105 7.54 -1.62 35.61
CA GLU A 105 7.43 -0.17 35.82
C GLU A 105 7.11 0.06 37.29
N ASP A 106 7.86 0.96 37.94
CA ASP A 106 7.59 1.35 39.32
C ASP A 106 6.33 2.25 39.36
N PRO A 107 5.49 2.13 40.39
CA PRO A 107 4.22 2.85 40.47
C PRO A 107 4.42 4.38 40.55
N GLU A 108 3.49 5.15 39.98
CA GLU A 108 3.48 6.63 40.07
C GLU A 108 3.31 7.13 41.52
N ASP A 109 2.60 6.36 42.36
CA ASP A 109 2.40 6.65 43.78
C ASP A 109 3.31 5.78 44.65
N ALA A 110 4.17 6.41 45.47
CA ALA A 110 5.11 5.74 46.36
C ALA A 110 4.47 4.95 47.54
N MET A 111 3.14 4.96 47.64
CA MET A 111 2.36 4.23 48.64
C MET A 111 1.71 2.95 48.08
N ASP A 112 1.73 2.73 46.76
CA ASP A 112 1.25 1.50 46.14
C ASP A 112 2.43 0.54 45.95
N ASP A 113 2.35 -0.66 46.54
CA ASP A 113 3.38 -1.71 46.40
C ASP A 113 3.14 -2.58 45.14
N SER A 114 2.09 -2.31 44.38
CA SER A 114 1.75 -3.07 43.18
C SER A 114 2.61 -2.65 41.98
N LYS A 115 3.48 -3.55 41.51
CA LYS A 115 4.32 -3.34 40.33
C LYS A 115 3.64 -3.90 39.09
N ILE A 116 3.50 -3.09 38.04
CA ILE A 116 2.86 -3.49 36.79
C ILE A 116 3.95 -4.01 35.83
N ARG A 117 3.72 -5.18 35.24
CA ARG A 117 4.56 -5.72 34.16
C ARG A 117 3.86 -5.50 32.82
N PRO A 118 4.37 -4.63 31.93
CA PRO A 118 3.80 -4.45 30.61
C PRO A 118 4.09 -5.69 29.74
N GLU A 119 3.05 -6.20 29.07
CA GLU A 119 3.15 -7.29 28.09
C GLU A 119 2.82 -6.75 26.70
N LEU A 120 3.67 -7.02 25.71
CA LEU A 120 3.40 -6.67 24.32
C LEU A 120 3.21 -7.92 23.48
N GLU A 121 1.97 -8.09 23.02
CA GLU A 121 1.58 -9.18 22.13
C GLU A 121 1.82 -8.77 20.67
N HIS A 122 2.81 -9.38 20.03
CA HIS A 122 3.06 -9.16 18.61
C HIS A 122 3.05 -10.47 17.83
N CYS A 123 2.88 -10.33 16.52
CA CYS A 123 2.95 -11.47 15.62
C CYS A 123 4.29 -11.48 14.90
N GLU A 124 4.99 -12.59 15.05
CA GLU A 124 6.31 -12.80 14.49
C GLU A 124 6.38 -14.18 13.84
N SER A 125 7.09 -14.24 12.72
CA SER A 125 7.45 -15.46 12.01
C SER A 125 8.96 -15.67 12.18
N ARG A 126 9.45 -16.91 12.04
CA ARG A 126 10.86 -17.23 12.29
C ARG A 126 11.83 -16.41 11.42
N ASN A 127 11.40 -16.07 10.21
CA ASN A 127 12.14 -15.26 9.24
C ASN A 127 11.35 -14.02 8.81
N ASN A 128 10.60 -13.40 9.74
CA ASN A 128 9.70 -12.27 9.45
C ASN A 128 10.39 -11.14 8.68
N ASN A 129 11.58 -10.73 9.11
CA ASN A 129 12.36 -9.67 8.47
C ASN A 129 12.70 -9.99 7.01
N VAL A 130 12.95 -11.26 6.68
CA VAL A 130 13.26 -11.68 5.31
C VAL A 130 12.01 -11.57 4.43
N TRP A 131 10.87 -12.08 4.90
CA TRP A 131 9.62 -12.01 4.16
C TRP A 131 9.12 -10.58 3.98
N LEU A 132 9.23 -9.75 5.03
CA LEU A 132 8.95 -8.32 4.95
C LEU A 132 9.87 -7.62 3.96
N ALA A 133 11.18 -7.91 3.97
CA ALA A 133 12.12 -7.33 3.02
C ALA A 133 11.78 -7.72 1.57
N VAL A 134 11.43 -8.98 1.32
CA VAL A 134 11.02 -9.45 -0.02
C VAL A 134 9.76 -8.73 -0.50
N VAL A 135 8.71 -8.65 0.34
CA VAL A 135 7.46 -7.96 0.00
C VAL A 135 7.71 -6.47 -0.23
N CYS A 136 8.45 -5.81 0.66
CA CYS A 136 8.78 -4.39 0.54
C CYS A 136 9.62 -4.10 -0.71
N ALA A 137 10.60 -4.94 -1.03
CA ALA A 137 11.42 -4.80 -2.24
C ALA A 137 10.57 -4.94 -3.50
N TYR A 138 9.74 -5.98 -3.60
CA TYR A 138 8.82 -6.17 -4.72
C TYR A 138 7.85 -4.99 -4.87
N LYS A 139 7.20 -4.55 -3.78
CA LYS A 139 6.28 -3.40 -3.79
C LYS A 139 7.00 -2.11 -4.16
N GLY A 140 8.25 -1.94 -3.70
CA GLY A 140 9.12 -0.83 -4.06
C GLY A 140 9.45 -0.79 -5.55
N LEU A 141 9.81 -1.92 -6.14
CA LEU A 141 10.03 -2.04 -7.59
C LEU A 141 8.76 -1.68 -8.37
N VAL A 142 7.61 -2.21 -7.95
CA VAL A 142 6.30 -1.87 -8.53
C VAL A 142 6.02 -0.37 -8.44
N LEU A 143 6.38 0.29 -7.33
CA LEU A 143 6.24 1.74 -7.18
C LEU A 143 7.16 2.55 -8.09
N ILE A 144 8.38 2.06 -8.39
CA ILE A 144 9.36 2.76 -9.24
C ILE A 144 8.98 2.67 -10.73
N GLU A 145 8.37 1.57 -11.15
CA GLU A 145 7.90 1.39 -12.53
C GLU A 145 6.81 2.40 -12.93
N LEU A 146 5.96 2.83 -11.98
CA LEU A 146 4.89 3.80 -12.19
C LEU A 146 5.40 5.20 -12.60
N PRO A 147 6.26 5.90 -11.83
CA PRO A 147 6.79 7.21 -12.20
C PRO A 147 7.66 7.15 -13.45
N HIS A 148 8.40 6.06 -13.69
CA HIS A 148 9.15 5.91 -14.94
C HIS A 148 8.22 5.90 -16.16
N LYS A 149 7.10 5.16 -16.08
CA LYS A 149 6.10 5.10 -17.16
C LYS A 149 5.29 6.39 -17.31
N ILE A 150 5.04 7.12 -16.22
CA ILE A 150 4.38 8.43 -16.24
C ILE A 150 5.32 9.49 -16.82
N ASN A 151 6.60 9.53 -16.41
CA ASN A 151 7.56 10.51 -16.89
C ASN A 151 7.87 10.30 -18.37
N GLY A 152 8.07 9.05 -18.80
CA GLY A 152 8.20 8.70 -20.21
C GLY A 152 6.95 9.04 -21.05
N TYR A 153 5.76 9.03 -20.44
CA TYR A 153 4.54 9.50 -21.10
C TYR A 153 4.46 11.04 -21.18
N SER A 154 4.85 11.72 -20.11
CA SER A 154 4.87 13.19 -20.02
C SER A 154 5.85 13.81 -21.03
N THR A 155 7.02 13.20 -21.20
CA THR A 155 8.02 13.64 -22.20
C THR A 155 7.53 13.49 -23.64
N GLN A 156 6.68 12.50 -23.93
CA GLN A 156 6.12 12.29 -25.27
C GLN A 156 4.90 13.20 -25.57
N HIS A 157 4.30 13.80 -24.54
CA HIS A 157 3.17 14.74 -24.67
C HIS A 157 3.33 15.97 -23.75
N PRO A 158 4.16 16.97 -24.13
CA PRO A 158 4.53 18.12 -23.29
C PRO A 158 3.36 19.03 -22.88
N ASN A 159 2.22 18.96 -23.57
CA ASN A 159 1.02 19.77 -23.28
C ASN A 159 0.03 19.09 -22.31
N THR A 160 0.41 17.98 -21.68
CA THR A 160 -0.48 17.21 -20.77
C THR A 160 -0.28 17.59 -19.31
N THR A 161 -0.42 18.87 -18.97
CA THR A 161 -0.64 19.26 -17.57
C THR A 161 -2.11 19.02 -17.22
N CYS A 162 -2.48 17.76 -17.01
CA CYS A 162 -3.85 17.38 -16.65
C CYS A 162 -3.97 16.96 -15.18
N PHE A 163 -4.03 17.95 -14.30
CA PHE A 163 -4.79 17.84 -13.05
C PHE A 163 -5.89 18.92 -13.03
N PRO A 164 -7.02 18.76 -13.75
CA PRO A 164 -8.25 19.41 -13.37
C PRO A 164 -9.02 18.43 -12.46
N SER A 165 -8.59 18.32 -11.21
CA SER A 165 -9.43 17.72 -10.17
C SER A 165 -9.73 18.82 -9.18
N ASN A 166 -10.90 19.43 -9.37
CA ASN A 166 -11.67 20.26 -8.46
C ASN A 166 -10.99 20.54 -7.10
N ARG A 167 -10.83 21.83 -6.78
CA ARG A 167 -9.99 22.49 -5.74
C ARG A 167 -10.01 21.91 -4.30
N ASN A 168 -10.77 20.85 -4.02
CA ASN A 168 -11.02 20.33 -2.67
C ASN A 168 -10.43 18.94 -2.36
N LYS A 169 -9.59 18.35 -3.22
CA LYS A 169 -8.93 17.04 -2.92
C LYS A 169 -7.47 16.98 -3.38
N VAL A 170 -6.67 18.00 -3.07
CA VAL A 170 -5.24 18.02 -3.38
C VAL A 170 -4.40 18.19 -2.12
N THR A 171 -4.30 17.13 -1.32
CA THR A 171 -3.40 17.13 -0.14
C THR A 171 -2.36 16.01 -0.19
N PHE A 172 -2.49 15.00 -1.07
CA PHE A 172 -1.58 13.85 -1.05
C PHE A 172 -0.44 13.88 -2.09
N GLY A 173 -0.50 14.76 -3.10
CA GLY A 173 0.50 14.82 -4.17
C GLY A 173 1.60 15.88 -4.02
N TYR A 174 1.42 16.87 -3.14
CA TYR A 174 2.33 18.02 -3.04
C TYR A 174 3.61 17.76 -2.24
N LEU A 175 3.69 16.70 -1.45
CA LEU A 175 4.88 16.44 -0.64
C LEU A 175 6.12 16.04 -1.45
N PHE A 176 5.95 15.54 -2.68
CA PHE A 176 7.07 15.15 -3.55
C PHE A 176 7.62 16.28 -4.42
N ASN A 177 6.92 17.41 -4.55
CA ASN A 177 7.33 18.49 -5.45
C ASN A 177 8.03 19.67 -4.75
N VAL A 178 8.07 19.71 -3.41
CA VAL A 178 8.68 20.84 -2.68
C VAL A 178 10.22 20.80 -2.68
N ARG A 179 10.87 19.68 -3.05
CA ARG A 179 12.35 19.59 -3.06
C ARG A 179 13.01 19.86 -4.41
N ALA A 180 12.26 20.13 -5.48
CA ALA A 180 12.83 20.41 -6.79
C ALA A 180 12.87 21.91 -7.17
N SER A 181 12.16 22.78 -6.44
CA SER A 181 12.01 24.19 -6.83
C SER A 181 13.00 25.16 -6.18
N HIS A 182 13.99 24.68 -5.41
CA HIS A 182 14.95 25.53 -4.68
C HIS A 182 16.41 25.37 -5.16
N ALA A 183 16.62 25.05 -6.44
CA ALA A 183 17.95 24.94 -7.04
C ALA A 183 18.09 25.70 -8.39
N SER A 184 17.25 26.69 -8.67
CA SER A 184 17.38 27.50 -9.90
C SER A 184 17.04 28.99 -9.72
N SER A 185 17.36 29.54 -8.55
CA SER A 185 17.47 30.99 -8.33
C SER A 185 18.38 31.26 -7.13
N ILE A 186 19.68 31.18 -7.40
CA ILE A 186 20.79 32.09 -7.04
C ILE A 186 22.06 31.45 -7.60
#